data_AF-A0A9P1FX65-F1
#
_entry.id   AF-A0A9P1FX65-F1
#
_cell.length_a   1.000
_cell.length_b   1.000
_cell.length_c   1.000
_cell.angle_alpha   90.00
_cell.angle_beta   90.00
_cell.angle_gamma   90.00
#
_symmetry.space_group_name_H-M   'P 1'
#
loop_
_entity.id
_entity.type
_entity.pdbx_description
1 polymer ?
#
loop_
_entity_poly.entity_id
_entity_poly.type
_entity_poly.pdbx_seq_one_letter_code
_entity_poly.pdbx_strand_id
1 'polypeptide(L)'
;MAKLKPLQKILKDAKLNMEKKRLVVRSIGLSVLTLHAGTWTGLTQGEHEAWQAGVFKAYQQVQPRDAQGNVRHVSLFELARDMESPLPMELLYVQRLRLLFHIIQVADEYMIGAVSYNHHVMQDRSWLYGAMKAVNWMQRQIGDMLVLAEVSELEDRQTWEDLRPFAGMSKKNVKKAQKSHLIKIKAFLTVKHHAEEQDQMLREMGWTLSDLMLAVFVTWSLVQRISSSPPAAQAWFENGNEKEAERLDEEDRKQGVAMHQSGLQGAKPDCLWRQCEEHELQATLEIREDFVQGQHDPTTEELHCWSQYGLLPPGQGGRSKTSGRPVGLWT
;
A
#
# COMPACT_ATOMS: atom_id res chain seq x y z
N MET A 1 -3.31 21.10 9.31
CA MET A 1 -4.48 20.91 8.40
C MET A 1 -5.37 22.15 8.16
N ALA A 2 -5.07 23.33 8.73
CA ALA A 2 -5.90 24.53 8.54
C ALA A 2 -6.08 24.98 7.06
N LYS A 3 -5.18 24.56 6.16
CA LYS A 3 -5.19 24.89 4.73
C LYS A 3 -6.29 24.20 3.91
N LEU A 4 -6.99 23.20 4.45
CA LEU A 4 -8.08 22.51 3.75
C LEU A 4 -9.48 23.12 4.01
N LYS A 5 -9.60 24.15 4.86
CA LYS A 5 -10.89 24.81 5.15
C LYS A 5 -11.64 25.28 3.88
N PRO A 6 -10.99 25.89 2.86
CA PRO A 6 -11.69 26.30 1.64
C PRO A 6 -12.31 25.14 0.87
N LEU A 7 -11.65 23.97 0.85
CA LEU A 7 -12.15 22.76 0.21
C LEU A 7 -13.44 22.29 0.84
N GLN A 8 -13.57 22.38 2.16
CA GLN A 8 -14.81 21.96 2.86
C GLN A 8 -16.03 22.74 2.38
N LYS A 9 -15.88 24.04 2.07
CA LYS A 9 -17.00 24.84 1.54
C LYS A 9 -17.44 24.35 0.17
N ILE A 10 -16.49 24.02 -0.70
CA ILE A 10 -16.76 23.49 -2.05
C ILE A 10 -17.39 22.09 -1.96
N LEU A 11 -16.85 21.21 -1.12
CA LEU A 11 -17.33 19.82 -1.00
C LEU A 11 -18.71 19.71 -0.34
N LYS A 12 -19.16 20.73 0.40
CA LYS A 12 -20.51 20.83 0.96
C LYS A 12 -21.58 21.21 -0.05
N ASP A 13 -21.21 21.67 -1.25
CA ASP A 13 -22.19 21.99 -2.29
C ASP A 13 -22.93 20.72 -2.72
N ALA A 14 -24.27 20.75 -2.66
CA ALA A 14 -25.14 19.66 -3.08
C ALA A 14 -25.17 19.50 -4.62
N LYS A 15 -24.83 20.56 -5.37
CA LYS A 15 -24.79 20.53 -6.85
C LYS A 15 -23.57 19.79 -7.39
N LEU A 16 -22.55 19.59 -6.57
CA LEU A 16 -21.35 18.84 -6.96
C LEU A 16 -21.65 17.34 -6.85
N ASN A 17 -21.62 16.64 -7.98
CA ASN A 17 -21.68 15.18 -7.99
C ASN A 17 -20.44 14.57 -7.30
N MET A 18 -20.55 13.31 -6.90
CA MET A 18 -19.48 12.62 -6.18
C MET A 18 -18.18 12.54 -6.97
N GLU A 19 -18.26 12.37 -8.29
CA GLU A 19 -17.08 12.31 -9.16
C GLU A 19 -16.27 13.62 -9.14
N LYS A 20 -16.93 14.78 -9.25
CA LYS A 20 -16.28 16.09 -9.14
C LYS A 20 -15.71 16.32 -7.73
N LYS A 21 -16.40 15.87 -6.67
CA LYS A 21 -15.87 15.93 -5.30
C LYS A 21 -14.58 15.12 -5.15
N ARG A 22 -14.55 13.88 -5.67
CA ARG A 22 -13.34 13.04 -5.70
C ARG A 22 -12.22 13.73 -6.48
N LEU A 23 -12.53 14.30 -7.64
CA LEU A 23 -11.55 15.00 -8.47
C LEU A 23 -10.92 16.17 -7.72
N VAL A 24 -11.73 17.01 -7.07
CA VAL A 24 -11.26 18.15 -6.27
C VAL A 24 -10.40 17.70 -5.09
N VAL A 25 -10.82 16.66 -4.36
CA VAL A 25 -10.02 16.11 -3.25
C VAL A 25 -8.71 15.52 -3.75
N ARG A 26 -8.68 14.83 -4.89
CA ARG A 26 -7.45 14.30 -5.48
C ARG A 26 -6.51 15.42 -5.96
N SER A 27 -7.04 16.39 -6.69
CA SER A 27 -6.24 17.42 -7.36
C SER A 27 -5.69 18.47 -6.40
N ILE A 28 -6.36 18.72 -5.27
CA ILE A 28 -5.95 19.74 -4.29
C ILE A 28 -5.57 19.10 -2.96
N GLY A 29 -6.43 18.24 -2.41
CA GLY A 29 -6.21 17.66 -1.08
C GLY A 29 -5.05 16.66 -1.07
N LEU A 30 -5.16 15.62 -1.88
CA LEU A 30 -4.13 14.58 -1.95
C LEU A 30 -2.85 15.09 -2.60
N SER A 31 -2.92 15.93 -3.64
CA SER A 31 -1.71 16.49 -4.27
C SER A 31 -0.81 17.21 -3.27
N VAL A 32 -1.39 18.06 -2.41
CA VAL A 32 -0.66 18.75 -1.33
C VAL A 32 -0.14 17.77 -0.29
N LEU A 33 -0.95 16.78 0.10
CA LEU A 33 -0.55 15.76 1.07
C LEU A 33 0.61 14.89 0.53
N THR A 34 0.61 14.60 -0.76
CA THR A 34 1.58 13.71 -1.42
C THR A 34 2.80 14.42 -2.00
N LEU A 35 2.85 15.76 -1.97
CA LEU A 35 3.83 16.57 -2.73
C LEU A 35 5.28 16.14 -2.50
N HIS A 36 5.62 15.73 -1.27
CA HIS A 36 6.95 15.24 -0.89
C HIS A 36 6.94 13.82 -0.32
N ALA A 37 5.80 13.14 -0.34
CA ALA A 37 5.68 11.81 0.26
C ALA A 37 6.62 10.79 -0.43
N GLY A 38 6.91 11.00 -1.72
CA GLY A 38 7.85 10.17 -2.47
C GLY A 38 9.29 10.23 -1.97
N THR A 39 9.71 11.31 -1.29
CA THR A 39 11.09 11.48 -0.78
C THR A 39 11.25 11.02 0.68
N TRP A 40 10.17 10.61 1.34
CA TRP A 40 10.24 10.18 2.74
C TRP A 40 10.95 8.84 2.88
N THR A 41 11.89 8.76 3.83
CA THR A 41 12.56 7.55 4.30
C THR A 41 11.61 6.65 5.09
N GLY A 42 12.12 5.60 5.75
CA GLY A 42 11.31 4.79 6.66
C GLY A 42 10.56 5.67 7.66
N LEU A 43 9.22 5.54 7.71
CA LEU A 43 8.40 6.28 8.66
C LEU A 43 8.50 5.61 10.03
N THR A 44 8.69 6.40 11.07
CA THR A 44 8.46 5.97 12.45
C THR A 44 6.97 5.62 12.64
N GLN A 45 6.66 4.89 13.72
CA GLN A 45 5.27 4.52 14.05
C GLN A 45 4.35 5.76 14.13
N GLY A 46 4.80 6.82 14.80
CA GLY A 46 4.02 8.06 14.93
C GLY A 46 3.80 8.77 13.58
N GLU A 47 4.81 8.78 12.71
CA GLU A 47 4.69 9.34 11.36
C GLU A 47 3.76 8.50 10.47
N HIS A 48 3.81 7.17 10.61
CA HIS A 48 2.91 6.25 9.93
C HIS A 48 1.45 6.51 10.32
N GLU A 49 1.16 6.63 11.62
CA GLU A 49 -0.17 6.95 12.12
C GLU A 49 -0.65 8.33 11.66
N ALA A 50 0.23 9.34 11.71
CA ALA A 50 -0.07 10.68 11.22
C ALA A 50 -0.37 10.69 9.71
N TRP A 51 0.39 9.94 8.92
CA TRP A 51 0.17 9.74 7.49
C TRP A 51 -1.18 9.08 7.22
N GLN A 52 -1.45 7.95 7.88
CA GLN A 52 -2.71 7.22 7.75
C GLN A 52 -3.91 8.10 8.13
N ALA A 53 -3.83 8.82 9.25
CA ALA A 53 -4.86 9.76 9.67
C ALA A 53 -5.03 10.92 8.67
N GLY A 54 -3.93 11.38 8.07
CA GLY A 54 -3.92 12.40 7.02
C GLY A 54 -4.71 11.98 5.78
N VAL A 55 -4.39 10.80 5.24
CA VAL A 55 -5.06 10.22 4.08
C VAL A 55 -6.52 9.89 4.40
N PHE A 56 -6.79 9.28 5.56
CA PHE A 56 -8.14 8.99 6.03
C PHE A 56 -9.01 10.24 6.07
N LYS A 57 -8.52 11.32 6.69
CA LYS A 57 -9.24 12.60 6.77
C LYS A 57 -9.49 13.20 5.39
N ALA A 58 -8.54 13.06 4.46
CA ALA A 58 -8.72 13.50 3.08
C ALA A 58 -9.83 12.70 2.37
N TYR A 59 -9.83 11.37 2.49
CA TYR A 59 -10.85 10.52 1.89
C TYR A 59 -12.24 10.78 2.48
N GLN A 60 -12.30 10.98 3.80
CA GLN A 60 -13.53 11.30 4.51
C GLN A 60 -14.17 12.62 4.05
N GLN A 61 -13.42 13.56 3.44
CA GLN A 61 -14.00 14.82 2.95
C GLN A 61 -15.00 14.62 1.80
N VAL A 62 -14.97 13.48 1.11
CA VAL A 62 -15.91 13.18 0.01
C VAL A 62 -17.23 12.61 0.53
N GLN A 63 -17.26 12.09 1.76
CA GLN A 63 -18.47 11.51 2.31
C GLN A 63 -19.53 12.59 2.62
N PRO A 64 -20.81 12.34 2.29
CA PRO A 64 -21.88 13.22 2.70
C PRO A 64 -21.97 13.25 4.23
N ARG A 65 -22.32 14.42 4.77
CA ARG A 65 -22.67 14.58 6.18
C ARG A 65 -24.19 14.50 6.32
N ASP A 66 -24.65 13.95 7.43
CA ASP A 66 -26.07 13.97 7.77
C ASP A 66 -26.54 15.41 8.10
N ALA A 67 -27.85 15.58 8.34
CA ALA A 67 -28.43 16.89 8.67
C ALA A 67 -27.85 17.48 9.98
N GLN A 68 -27.36 16.61 10.87
CA GLN A 68 -26.74 16.93 12.15
C GLN A 68 -25.24 17.22 12.01
N GLY A 69 -24.68 17.06 10.80
CA GLY A 69 -23.27 17.29 10.50
C GLY A 69 -22.33 16.13 10.84
N ASN A 70 -22.85 15.00 11.31
CA ASN A 70 -22.07 13.79 11.57
C ASN A 70 -21.64 13.14 10.25
N VAL A 71 -20.49 12.46 10.30
CA VAL A 71 -20.00 11.65 9.20
C VAL A 71 -20.30 10.19 9.52
N ARG A 72 -20.89 9.46 8.58
CA ARG A 72 -21.08 8.01 8.70
C ARG A 72 -19.77 7.35 9.07
N HIS A 73 -19.78 6.46 10.05
CA HIS A 73 -18.65 5.61 10.35
C HIS A 73 -18.44 4.66 9.16
N VAL A 74 -17.35 4.88 8.43
CA VAL A 74 -16.95 4.09 7.27
C VAL A 74 -15.52 3.62 7.48
N SER A 75 -15.27 2.37 7.11
CA SER A 75 -13.94 1.79 7.17
C SER A 75 -13.01 2.46 6.15
N LEU A 76 -11.69 2.35 6.39
CA LEU A 76 -10.69 2.89 5.47
C LEU A 76 -10.76 2.25 4.07
N PHE A 77 -11.14 0.97 3.98
CA PHE A 77 -11.35 0.28 2.70
C PHE A 77 -12.52 0.87 1.91
N GLU A 78 -13.65 1.14 2.55
CA GLU A 78 -14.80 1.79 1.92
C GLU A 78 -14.44 3.21 1.46
N LEU A 79 -13.73 3.96 2.29
CA LEU A 79 -13.21 5.28 1.92
C LEU A 79 -12.28 5.22 0.70
N ALA A 80 -11.36 4.26 0.66
CA ALA A 80 -10.44 4.07 -0.45
C ALA A 80 -11.16 3.65 -1.74
N ARG A 81 -12.16 2.75 -1.65
CA ARG A 81 -13.04 2.38 -2.77
C ARG A 81 -13.78 3.61 -3.29
N ASP A 82 -14.41 4.37 -2.39
CA ASP A 82 -15.20 5.54 -2.75
C ASP A 82 -14.32 6.66 -3.29
N MET A 83 -13.05 6.75 -2.88
CA MET A 83 -12.08 7.66 -3.46
C MET A 83 -11.40 7.11 -4.72
N GLU A 84 -11.66 5.84 -5.08
CA GLU A 84 -10.96 5.09 -6.13
C GLU A 84 -9.44 5.32 -6.04
N SER A 85 -8.91 5.27 -4.82
CA SER A 85 -7.53 5.60 -4.51
C SER A 85 -6.92 4.50 -3.63
N PRO A 86 -5.60 4.23 -3.69
CA PRO A 86 -4.98 3.22 -2.85
C PRO A 86 -5.20 3.47 -1.36
N LEU A 87 -4.97 2.43 -0.56
CA LEU A 87 -4.86 2.58 0.88
C LEU A 87 -3.64 3.46 1.22
N PRO A 88 -3.55 4.04 2.44
CA PRO A 88 -2.55 5.05 2.76
C PRO A 88 -1.11 4.60 2.50
N MET A 89 -0.74 3.38 2.90
CA MET A 89 0.63 2.89 2.70
C MET A 89 0.95 2.62 1.23
N GLU A 90 -0.02 2.07 0.50
CA GLU A 90 0.08 1.83 -0.92
C GLU A 90 0.13 3.15 -1.72
N LEU A 91 -0.54 4.20 -1.23
CA LEU A 91 -0.42 5.53 -1.81
C LEU A 91 1.01 6.07 -1.64
N LEU A 92 1.65 5.84 -0.49
CA LEU A 92 3.05 6.19 -0.26
C LEU A 92 3.98 5.41 -1.19
N TYR A 93 3.76 4.10 -1.36
CA TYR A 93 4.50 3.27 -2.31
C TYR A 93 4.37 3.77 -3.74
N VAL A 94 3.16 4.15 -4.17
CA VAL A 94 2.95 4.75 -5.49
C VAL A 94 3.76 6.04 -5.67
N GLN A 95 3.86 6.91 -4.66
CA GLN A 95 4.67 8.13 -4.77
C GLN A 95 6.17 7.81 -4.83
N ARG A 96 6.64 6.86 -4.01
CA ARG A 96 8.05 6.41 -4.05
C ARG A 96 8.43 5.82 -5.39
N LEU A 97 7.61 4.92 -5.94
CA LEU A 97 7.85 4.32 -7.26
C LEU A 97 7.88 5.36 -8.38
N ARG A 98 6.99 6.37 -8.32
CA ARG A 98 7.01 7.47 -9.30
C ARG A 98 8.30 8.26 -9.24
N LEU A 99 8.81 8.56 -8.05
CA LEU A 99 10.09 9.22 -7.86
C LEU A 99 11.24 8.32 -8.33
N LEU A 100 11.28 7.07 -7.89
CA LEU A 100 12.30 6.09 -8.27
C LEU A 100 12.44 5.98 -9.79
N PHE A 101 11.34 5.73 -10.51
CA PHE A 101 11.40 5.63 -11.97
C PHE A 101 11.60 6.97 -12.66
N HIS A 102 11.47 8.10 -11.95
CA HIS A 102 11.93 9.39 -12.47
C HIS A 102 13.44 9.54 -12.33
N ILE A 103 14.01 9.16 -11.18
CA ILE A 103 15.46 9.13 -10.93
C ILE A 103 16.15 8.24 -11.96
N ILE A 104 15.67 7.00 -12.16
CA ILE A 104 16.20 6.07 -13.17
C ILE A 104 16.10 6.66 -14.59
N GLN A 105 15.01 7.34 -14.92
CA GLN A 105 14.86 7.95 -16.26
C GLN A 105 15.87 9.08 -16.51
N VAL A 106 16.07 9.93 -15.50
CA VAL A 106 17.00 11.06 -15.57
C VAL A 106 18.44 10.56 -15.59
N ALA A 107 18.73 9.53 -14.77
CA ALA A 107 20.05 8.93 -14.61
C ALA A 107 21.13 9.97 -14.25
N ASP A 108 20.81 10.84 -13.28
CA ASP A 108 21.78 11.81 -12.77
C ASP A 108 22.76 11.12 -11.82
N GLU A 109 24.04 11.14 -12.18
CA GLU A 109 25.10 10.44 -11.46
C GLU A 109 25.26 10.89 -10.02
N TYR A 110 25.12 12.20 -9.75
CA TYR A 110 25.27 12.75 -8.40
C TYR A 110 24.12 12.31 -7.50
N MET A 111 22.88 12.36 -8.01
CA MET A 111 21.70 11.91 -7.30
C MET A 111 21.75 10.40 -7.02
N ILE A 112 22.14 9.58 -8.00
CA ILE A 112 22.30 8.13 -7.80
C ILE A 112 23.39 7.87 -6.76
N GLY A 113 24.56 8.51 -6.88
CA GLY A 113 25.63 8.39 -5.90
C GLY A 113 25.20 8.77 -4.49
N ALA A 114 24.42 9.85 -4.33
CA ALA A 114 23.88 10.26 -3.04
C ALA A 114 22.87 9.25 -2.47
N VAL A 115 22.00 8.66 -3.31
CA VAL A 115 21.06 7.61 -2.91
C VAL A 115 21.81 6.35 -2.46
N SER A 116 22.80 5.89 -3.23
CA SER A 116 23.62 4.72 -2.90
C SER A 116 24.42 4.94 -1.61
N TYR A 117 25.03 6.12 -1.45
CA TYR A 117 25.75 6.47 -0.23
C TYR A 117 24.81 6.52 0.98
N ASN A 118 23.64 7.16 0.85
CA ASN A 118 22.63 7.17 1.91
C ASN A 118 22.18 5.75 2.27
N HIS A 119 22.01 4.87 1.28
CA HIS A 119 21.65 3.48 1.51
C HIS A 119 22.75 2.73 2.27
N HIS A 120 24.00 2.90 1.88
CA HIS A 120 25.14 2.29 2.56
C HIS A 120 25.21 2.69 4.05
N VAL A 121 24.96 3.98 4.35
CA VAL A 121 25.01 4.51 5.72
C VAL A 121 23.76 4.12 6.54
N MET A 122 22.56 4.23 5.96
CA MET A 122 21.29 4.13 6.70
C MET A 122 20.60 2.76 6.58
N GLN A 123 21.09 1.88 5.69
CA GLN A 123 20.59 0.51 5.48
C GLN A 123 19.06 0.44 5.36
N ASP A 124 18.40 -0.29 6.26
CA ASP A 124 16.95 -0.52 6.33
C ASP A 124 16.12 0.75 6.64
N ARG A 125 16.78 1.85 7.02
CA ARG A 125 16.16 3.16 7.23
C ARG A 125 16.31 4.10 6.05
N SER A 126 17.14 3.75 5.07
CA SER A 126 17.39 4.57 3.88
C SER A 126 16.14 4.75 3.01
N TRP A 127 16.18 5.77 2.16
CA TRP A 127 15.13 5.97 1.15
C TRP A 127 15.09 4.82 0.14
N LEU A 128 16.26 4.34 -0.31
CA LEU A 128 16.34 3.27 -1.31
C LEU A 128 15.66 2.00 -0.80
N TYR A 129 15.91 1.59 0.44
CA TYR A 129 15.24 0.44 1.04
C TYR A 129 13.70 0.62 1.08
N GLY A 130 13.23 1.83 1.37
CA GLY A 130 11.81 2.18 1.29
C GLY A 130 11.23 2.11 -0.13
N ALA A 131 12.04 2.40 -1.15
CA ALA A 131 11.69 2.25 -2.57
C ALA A 131 11.66 0.76 -2.98
N MET A 132 12.60 -0.04 -2.50
CA MET A 132 12.64 -1.50 -2.70
C MET A 132 11.41 -2.20 -2.11
N LYS A 133 10.97 -1.81 -0.91
CA LYS A 133 9.68 -2.24 -0.35
C LYS A 133 8.50 -1.90 -1.26
N ALA A 134 8.53 -0.74 -1.91
CA ALA A 134 7.50 -0.33 -2.85
C ALA A 134 7.54 -1.15 -4.15
N VAL A 135 8.73 -1.55 -4.62
CA VAL A 135 8.92 -2.47 -5.76
C VAL A 135 8.35 -3.84 -5.43
N ASN A 136 8.65 -4.38 -4.25
CA ASN A 136 8.08 -5.66 -3.78
C ASN A 136 6.56 -5.59 -3.66
N TRP A 137 6.02 -4.45 -3.21
CA TRP A 137 4.58 -4.23 -3.25
C TRP A 137 4.04 -4.27 -4.69
N MET A 138 4.70 -3.59 -5.63
CA MET A 138 4.31 -3.58 -7.05
C MET A 138 4.31 -5.00 -7.63
N GLN A 139 5.35 -5.79 -7.39
CA GLN A 139 5.45 -7.21 -7.76
C GLN A 139 4.24 -8.00 -7.27
N ARG A 140 3.89 -7.90 -5.98
CA ARG A 140 2.69 -8.56 -5.43
C ARG A 140 1.36 -8.09 -6.06
N GLN A 141 1.33 -6.91 -6.67
CA GLN A 141 0.12 -6.42 -7.36
C GLN A 141 -0.01 -6.94 -8.79
N ILE A 142 1.08 -7.08 -9.54
CA ILE A 142 1.03 -7.36 -10.99
C ILE A 142 1.80 -8.61 -11.41
N GLY A 143 2.41 -9.33 -10.47
CA GLY A 143 3.26 -10.49 -10.70
C GLY A 143 4.69 -10.11 -11.08
N ASP A 144 5.61 -11.06 -10.87
CA ASP A 144 7.05 -10.86 -11.06
C ASP A 144 7.43 -10.70 -12.53
N MET A 145 6.71 -11.37 -13.44
CA MET A 145 6.94 -11.27 -14.89
C MET A 145 6.80 -9.84 -15.45
N LEU A 146 6.12 -8.94 -14.74
CA LEU A 146 5.94 -7.55 -15.16
C LEU A 146 6.88 -6.57 -14.45
N VAL A 147 7.71 -7.04 -13.52
CA VAL A 147 8.68 -6.21 -12.81
C VAL A 147 10.07 -6.78 -13.08
N LEU A 148 10.89 -5.98 -13.75
CA LEU A 148 12.29 -6.33 -14.04
C LEU A 148 13.01 -6.73 -12.75
N ALA A 149 13.66 -7.89 -12.75
CA ALA A 149 14.33 -8.45 -11.58
C ALA A 149 15.46 -7.53 -11.11
N GLU A 150 16.11 -6.87 -12.06
CA GLU A 150 17.20 -5.91 -11.90
C GLU A 150 16.77 -4.70 -11.07
N VAL A 151 15.48 -4.38 -10.98
CA VAL A 151 15.00 -3.32 -10.07
C VAL A 151 15.28 -3.69 -8.60
N SER A 152 15.49 -4.97 -8.31
CA SER A 152 15.89 -5.46 -6.99
C SER A 152 17.40 -5.36 -6.73
N GLU A 153 18.18 -4.89 -7.71
CA GLU A 153 19.64 -4.84 -7.70
C GLU A 153 20.15 -3.39 -7.83
N LEU A 154 19.33 -2.42 -7.40
CA LEU A 154 19.65 -0.98 -7.44
C LEU A 154 20.79 -0.56 -6.48
N GLU A 155 21.36 -1.50 -5.73
CA GLU A 155 22.60 -1.26 -4.99
C GLU A 155 23.80 -1.15 -5.93
N ASP A 156 23.78 -1.87 -7.05
CA ASP A 156 24.77 -1.71 -8.12
C ASP A 156 24.44 -0.47 -8.96
N ARG A 157 25.47 0.35 -9.19
CA ARG A 157 25.38 1.59 -9.96
C ARG A 157 25.07 1.30 -11.43
N GLN A 158 25.63 0.23 -11.99
CA GLN A 158 25.43 -0.09 -13.42
C GLN A 158 23.95 -0.40 -13.71
N THR A 159 23.26 -1.04 -12.78
CA THR A 159 21.82 -1.35 -12.85
C THR A 159 20.94 -0.13 -13.13
N TRP A 160 21.29 1.05 -12.62
CA TRP A 160 20.51 2.28 -12.86
C TRP A 160 20.54 2.69 -14.33
N GLU A 161 21.69 2.59 -14.99
CA GLU A 161 21.85 2.88 -16.42
C GLU A 161 21.14 1.83 -17.27
N ASP A 162 21.30 0.55 -16.91
CA ASP A 162 20.68 -0.57 -17.62
C ASP A 162 19.15 -0.51 -17.58
N LEU A 163 18.58 0.01 -16.48
CA LEU A 163 17.13 0.19 -16.31
C LEU A 163 16.57 1.45 -16.99
N ARG A 164 17.43 2.40 -17.38
CA ARG A 164 17.01 3.69 -17.97
C ARG A 164 16.08 3.54 -19.19
N PRO A 165 16.36 2.65 -20.17
CA PRO A 165 15.46 2.43 -21.31
C PRO A 165 14.06 1.93 -20.91
N PHE A 166 13.96 1.26 -19.76
CA PHE A 166 12.73 0.64 -19.27
C PHE A 166 11.92 1.54 -18.34
N ALA A 167 12.43 2.69 -17.92
CA ALA A 167 11.75 3.59 -16.97
C ALA A 167 10.33 3.97 -17.41
N GLY A 168 10.12 4.17 -18.71
CA GLY A 168 8.80 4.45 -19.29
C GLY A 168 7.82 3.29 -19.13
N MET A 169 8.29 2.05 -19.30
CA MET A 169 7.51 0.83 -19.06
C MET A 169 7.20 0.66 -17.57
N SER A 170 8.18 0.85 -16.70
CA SER A 170 8.01 0.75 -15.24
C SER A 170 6.97 1.76 -14.73
N LYS A 171 6.95 3.00 -15.23
CA LYS A 171 5.90 3.99 -14.94
C LYS A 171 4.50 3.52 -15.34
N LYS A 172 4.35 2.79 -16.46
CA LYS A 172 3.07 2.18 -16.85
C LYS A 172 2.69 1.05 -15.89
N ASN A 173 3.67 0.27 -15.43
CA ASN A 173 3.46 -0.82 -14.48
C ASN A 173 3.02 -0.30 -13.10
N VAL A 174 3.50 0.86 -12.64
CA VAL A 174 2.94 1.53 -11.43
C VAL A 174 1.43 1.77 -11.57
N LYS A 175 0.98 2.25 -12.74
CA LYS A 175 -0.47 2.45 -12.99
C LYS A 175 -1.24 1.13 -12.99
N LYS A 176 -0.66 0.05 -13.52
CA LYS A 176 -1.26 -1.29 -13.48
C LYS A 176 -1.36 -1.81 -12.04
N ALA A 177 -0.32 -1.66 -11.24
CA ALA A 177 -0.31 -2.04 -9.83
C ALA A 177 -1.35 -1.27 -9.03
N GLN A 178 -1.46 0.04 -9.26
CA GLN A 178 -2.51 0.85 -8.67
C GLN A 178 -3.91 0.33 -9.04
N LYS A 179 -4.16 0.00 -10.31
CA LYS A 179 -5.45 -0.56 -10.75
C LYS A 179 -5.73 -1.93 -10.12
N SER A 180 -4.74 -2.83 -10.11
CA SER A 180 -4.85 -4.15 -9.47
C SER A 180 -5.20 -4.04 -7.99
N HIS A 181 -4.52 -3.13 -7.27
CA HIS A 181 -4.82 -2.85 -5.86
C HIS A 181 -6.27 -2.40 -5.64
N LEU A 182 -6.78 -1.50 -6.50
CA LEU A 182 -8.18 -1.06 -6.42
C LEU A 182 -9.17 -2.19 -6.69
N ILE A 183 -8.84 -3.13 -7.59
CA ILE A 183 -9.66 -4.33 -7.83
C ILE A 183 -9.69 -5.20 -6.58
N LYS A 184 -8.54 -5.42 -5.93
CA LYS A 184 -8.45 -6.19 -4.67
C LYS A 184 -9.27 -5.57 -3.54
N ILE A 185 -9.24 -4.24 -3.38
CA ILE A 185 -10.09 -3.54 -2.40
C ILE A 185 -11.58 -3.79 -2.69
N LYS A 186 -12.00 -3.71 -3.96
CA LYS A 186 -13.39 -3.97 -4.34
C LYS A 186 -13.80 -5.41 -4.04
N ALA A 187 -12.97 -6.38 -4.45
CA ALA A 187 -13.21 -7.79 -4.19
C ALA A 187 -13.32 -8.08 -2.68
N PHE A 188 -12.40 -7.53 -1.87
CA PHE A 188 -12.46 -7.65 -0.42
C PHE A 188 -13.78 -7.11 0.16
N LEU A 189 -14.22 -5.92 -0.27
CA LEU A 189 -15.47 -5.34 0.21
C LEU A 189 -16.70 -6.14 -0.23
N THR A 190 -16.68 -6.74 -1.43
CA THR A 190 -17.74 -7.64 -1.89
C THR A 190 -17.81 -8.91 -1.05
N VAL A 191 -16.68 -9.56 -0.79
CA VAL A 191 -16.62 -10.75 0.08
C VAL A 191 -17.09 -10.41 1.49
N LYS A 192 -16.63 -9.28 2.04
CA LYS A 192 -17.06 -8.80 3.36
C LYS A 192 -18.57 -8.59 3.41
N HIS A 193 -19.15 -7.97 2.38
CA HIS A 193 -20.59 -7.75 2.32
C HIS A 193 -21.38 -9.06 2.30
N HIS A 194 -20.96 -10.03 1.48
CA HIS A 194 -21.61 -11.35 1.45
C HIS A 194 -21.49 -12.09 2.78
N ALA A 195 -20.35 -11.97 3.47
CA ALA A 195 -20.21 -12.53 4.82
C ALA A 195 -21.19 -11.89 5.81
N GLU A 196 -21.36 -10.56 5.77
CA GLU A 196 -22.35 -9.85 6.60
C GLU A 196 -23.80 -10.26 6.28
N GLU A 197 -24.13 -10.46 4.99
CA GLU A 197 -25.44 -10.97 4.57
C GLU A 197 -25.70 -12.40 5.07
N GLN A 198 -24.69 -13.27 4.97
CA GLN A 198 -24.77 -14.65 5.49
C GLN A 198 -24.95 -14.68 7.00
N ASP A 199 -24.17 -13.88 7.73
CA ASP A 199 -24.31 -13.75 9.18
C ASP A 199 -25.70 -13.26 9.58
N GLN A 200 -26.27 -12.32 8.82
CA GLN A 200 -27.61 -11.82 9.04
C GLN A 200 -28.67 -12.89 8.78
N MET A 201 -28.57 -13.65 7.68
CA MET A 201 -29.47 -14.77 7.38
C MET A 201 -29.43 -15.85 8.47
N LEU A 202 -28.24 -16.20 8.97
CA LEU A 202 -28.08 -17.19 10.03
C LEU A 202 -28.77 -16.72 11.32
N ARG A 203 -28.63 -15.44 11.68
CA ARG A 203 -29.35 -14.84 12.82
C ARG A 203 -30.87 -14.88 12.63
N GLU A 204 -31.36 -14.60 11.43
CA GLU A 204 -32.80 -14.66 11.12
C GLU A 204 -33.35 -16.10 11.19
N MET A 205 -32.52 -17.09 10.89
CA MET A 205 -32.83 -18.52 11.09
C MET A 205 -32.71 -18.97 12.55
N GLY A 206 -32.40 -18.07 13.49
CA GLY A 206 -32.29 -18.36 14.91
C GLY A 206 -30.94 -18.94 15.34
N TRP A 207 -29.93 -18.95 14.47
CA TRP A 207 -28.58 -19.37 14.86
C TRP A 207 -27.94 -18.31 15.76
N THR A 208 -27.43 -18.74 16.90
CA THR A 208 -26.72 -17.87 17.83
C THR A 208 -25.21 -17.93 17.62
N LEU A 209 -24.48 -16.96 18.16
CA LEU A 209 -23.02 -16.94 18.09
C LEU A 209 -22.40 -18.20 18.73
N SER A 210 -23.06 -18.74 19.75
CA SER A 210 -22.67 -19.99 20.43
C SER A 210 -22.73 -21.18 19.47
N ASP A 211 -23.77 -21.25 18.63
CA ASP A 211 -23.97 -22.31 17.65
C ASP A 211 -22.92 -22.23 16.53
N LEU A 212 -22.58 -21.02 16.11
CA LEU A 212 -21.55 -20.78 15.10
C LEU A 212 -20.15 -21.13 15.59
N MET A 213 -19.79 -20.78 16.83
CA MET A 213 -18.50 -21.20 17.40
C MET A 213 -18.41 -22.72 17.52
N LEU A 214 -19.51 -23.39 17.87
CA LEU A 214 -19.55 -24.85 17.91
C LEU A 214 -19.35 -25.44 16.51
N ALA A 215 -19.99 -24.89 15.48
CA ALA A 215 -19.85 -25.33 14.10
C ALA A 215 -18.44 -25.11 13.55
N VAL A 216 -17.80 -23.98 13.84
CA VAL A 216 -16.39 -23.71 13.48
C VAL A 216 -15.46 -24.67 14.21
N PHE A 217 -15.69 -24.92 15.50
CA PHE A 217 -14.87 -25.85 16.27
C PHE A 217 -15.01 -27.29 15.76
N VAL A 218 -16.22 -27.71 15.40
CA VAL A 218 -16.48 -29.04 14.83
C VAL A 218 -15.85 -29.16 13.45
N THR A 219 -16.01 -28.18 12.56
CA THR A 219 -15.40 -28.22 11.22
C THR A 219 -13.88 -28.16 11.29
N TRP A 220 -13.30 -27.32 12.16
CA TRP A 220 -11.86 -27.28 12.40
C TRP A 220 -11.33 -28.60 12.98
N SER A 221 -12.02 -29.18 13.96
CA SER A 221 -11.68 -30.49 14.54
C SER A 221 -11.80 -31.62 13.52
N LEU A 222 -12.79 -31.55 12.62
CA LEU A 222 -12.97 -32.51 11.53
C LEU A 222 -11.83 -32.39 10.51
N VAL A 223 -11.46 -31.16 10.12
CA VAL A 223 -10.32 -30.89 9.23
C VAL A 223 -9.02 -31.38 9.86
N GLN A 224 -8.78 -31.09 11.15
CA GLN A 224 -7.62 -31.62 11.86
C GLN A 224 -7.63 -33.16 11.90
N ARG A 225 -8.75 -33.80 12.21
CA ARG A 225 -8.86 -35.28 12.22
C ARG A 225 -8.64 -35.91 10.85
N ILE A 226 -9.13 -35.28 9.78
CA ILE A 226 -8.87 -35.72 8.41
C ILE A 226 -7.38 -35.59 8.09
N SER A 227 -6.75 -34.48 8.47
CA SER A 227 -5.31 -34.27 8.27
C SER A 227 -4.41 -35.17 9.13
N SER A 228 -4.94 -35.74 10.21
CA SER A 228 -4.23 -36.65 11.13
C SER A 228 -4.67 -38.11 11.04
N SER A 229 -5.47 -38.48 10.05
CA SER A 229 -5.95 -39.87 9.88
C SER A 229 -4.85 -40.77 9.28
N PRO A 230 -4.85 -42.09 9.58
CA PRO A 230 -3.81 -43.00 9.14
C PRO A 230 -3.74 -43.11 7.59
N PRO A 231 -2.58 -43.51 7.03
CA PRO A 231 -2.29 -43.46 5.59
C PRO A 231 -3.32 -44.14 4.68
N ALA A 232 -4.07 -45.12 5.19
CA ALA A 232 -5.12 -45.80 4.44
C ALA A 232 -6.37 -44.94 4.17
N ALA A 233 -6.73 -44.02 5.08
CA ALA A 233 -7.82 -43.06 4.88
C ALA A 233 -7.39 -41.90 3.97
N GLN A 234 -6.13 -41.50 4.07
CA GLN A 234 -5.47 -40.55 3.16
C GLN A 234 -5.41 -41.13 1.74
N ALA A 235 -5.01 -42.39 1.59
CA ALA A 235 -4.99 -43.10 0.30
C ALA A 235 -6.39 -43.33 -0.29
N TRP A 236 -7.44 -43.46 0.53
CA TRP A 236 -8.83 -43.56 0.05
C TRP A 236 -9.35 -42.20 -0.44
N PHE A 237 -8.98 -41.10 0.22
CA PHE A 237 -9.30 -39.74 -0.21
C PHE A 237 -8.49 -39.30 -1.45
N GLU A 238 -7.22 -39.70 -1.53
CA GLU A 238 -6.32 -39.41 -2.66
C GLU A 238 -6.71 -40.24 -3.90
N ASN A 239 -6.97 -41.55 -3.77
CA ASN A 239 -7.32 -42.38 -4.93
C ASN A 239 -8.80 -42.35 -5.31
N GLY A 240 -9.70 -42.01 -4.38
CA GLY A 240 -11.15 -41.99 -4.61
C GLY A 240 -11.63 -40.74 -5.34
N ASN A 241 -10.81 -39.67 -5.36
CA ASN A 241 -11.21 -38.37 -5.90
C ASN A 241 -10.38 -37.94 -7.11
N GLU A 242 -9.24 -38.58 -7.40
CA GLU A 242 -8.40 -38.19 -8.54
C GLU A 242 -9.10 -38.43 -9.88
N LYS A 243 -9.73 -39.61 -10.07
CA LYS A 243 -10.48 -39.90 -11.31
C LYS A 243 -11.72 -39.03 -11.49
N GLU A 244 -12.40 -38.68 -10.40
CA GLU A 244 -13.59 -37.83 -10.45
C GLU A 244 -13.21 -36.35 -10.62
N ALA A 245 -12.11 -35.91 -10.00
CA ALA A 245 -11.51 -34.60 -10.24
C ALA A 245 -11.02 -34.48 -11.68
N GLU A 246 -10.30 -35.47 -12.23
CA GLU A 246 -9.91 -35.51 -13.65
C GLU A 246 -11.12 -35.48 -14.59
N ARG A 247 -12.20 -36.18 -14.23
CA ARG A 247 -13.45 -36.17 -15.01
C ARG A 247 -14.10 -34.78 -15.01
N LEU A 248 -14.21 -34.14 -13.86
CA LEU A 248 -14.77 -32.80 -13.71
C LEU A 248 -13.89 -31.73 -14.38
N ASP A 249 -12.56 -31.86 -14.29
CA ASP A 249 -11.59 -30.95 -14.90
C ASP A 249 -11.61 -31.09 -16.45
N GLU A 250 -11.79 -32.31 -16.98
CA GLU A 250 -12.05 -32.55 -18.41
C GLU A 250 -13.40 -31.97 -18.87
N GLU A 251 -14.42 -32.04 -18.02
CA GLU A 251 -15.75 -31.51 -18.29
C GLU A 251 -15.75 -29.97 -18.32
N ASP A 252 -15.07 -29.34 -17.35
CA ASP A 252 -14.85 -27.88 -17.31
C ASP A 252 -14.00 -27.39 -18.47
N ARG A 253 -13.01 -28.18 -18.92
CA ARG A 253 -12.19 -27.90 -20.10
C ARG A 253 -13.03 -27.94 -21.38
N LYS A 254 -13.91 -28.93 -21.53
CA LYS A 254 -14.84 -29.05 -22.66
C LYS A 254 -15.90 -27.95 -22.67
N GLN A 255 -16.33 -27.50 -21.49
CA GLN A 255 -17.30 -26.42 -21.34
C GLN A 255 -16.67 -25.02 -21.41
N GLY A 256 -15.33 -24.93 -21.48
CA GLY A 256 -14.60 -23.66 -21.60
C GLY A 256 -14.63 -22.81 -20.32
N VAL A 257 -14.91 -23.41 -19.16
CA VAL A 257 -15.08 -22.71 -17.88
C VAL A 257 -13.72 -22.45 -17.20
N ALA A 258 -12.71 -23.27 -17.49
CA ALA A 258 -11.36 -23.15 -16.92
C ALA A 258 -10.46 -22.17 -17.69
N MET A 259 -10.73 -20.87 -17.65
CA MET A 259 -9.89 -19.84 -18.30
C MET A 259 -8.57 -19.52 -17.58
N HIS A 260 -8.30 -20.08 -16.40
CA HIS A 260 -7.17 -19.67 -15.54
C HIS A 260 -5.94 -20.59 -15.56
N GLN A 261 -6.05 -21.79 -16.11
CA GLN A 261 -5.00 -22.82 -15.99
C GLN A 261 -4.02 -22.89 -17.18
N SER A 262 -4.29 -22.20 -18.29
CA SER A 262 -3.38 -22.18 -19.44
C SER A 262 -2.03 -21.47 -19.17
N GLY A 263 -1.90 -20.75 -18.04
CA GLY A 263 -0.66 -20.06 -17.65
C GLY A 263 0.23 -20.80 -16.64
N LEU A 264 -0.20 -21.93 -16.08
CA LEU A 264 0.50 -22.60 -14.96
C LEU A 264 1.44 -23.74 -15.37
N GLN A 265 1.38 -24.19 -16.63
CA GLN A 265 2.17 -25.34 -17.12
C GLN A 265 3.68 -25.07 -17.28
N GLY A 266 4.17 -23.88 -16.89
CA GLY A 266 5.59 -23.51 -16.98
C GLY A 266 6.29 -23.20 -15.64
N ALA A 267 5.58 -23.25 -14.50
CA ALA A 267 6.18 -22.90 -13.21
C ALA A 267 6.94 -24.10 -12.62
N LYS A 268 8.25 -23.94 -12.37
CA LYS A 268 9.06 -24.94 -11.68
C LYS A 268 8.56 -25.11 -10.23
N PRO A 269 8.41 -26.35 -9.72
CA PRO A 269 7.92 -26.62 -8.36
C PRO A 269 8.77 -25.98 -7.25
N ASP A 270 10.06 -25.72 -7.50
CA ASP A 270 11.01 -25.21 -6.50
C ASP A 270 10.82 -23.71 -6.16
N CYS A 271 9.82 -23.04 -6.73
CA CYS A 271 9.59 -21.60 -6.55
C CYS A 271 8.34 -21.25 -5.71
N LEU A 272 7.77 -22.20 -4.97
CA LEU A 272 6.63 -21.93 -4.10
C LEU A 272 7.01 -21.94 -2.60
N TRP A 273 6.37 -21.04 -1.88
CA TRP A 273 6.49 -20.72 -0.45
C TRP A 273 6.91 -21.90 0.45
N ARG A 274 8.11 -21.82 1.04
CA ARG A 274 8.55 -22.72 2.11
C ARG A 274 8.11 -22.19 3.48
N GLN A 275 7.92 -23.10 4.44
CA GLN A 275 7.70 -22.74 5.84
C GLN A 275 8.94 -22.04 6.40
N CYS A 276 8.71 -20.99 7.20
CA CYS A 276 9.72 -20.25 7.94
C CYS A 276 10.38 -21.16 8.98
N GLU A 277 11.71 -21.17 9.05
CA GLU A 277 12.45 -22.02 9.97
C GLU A 277 12.59 -21.37 11.35
N GLU A 278 12.72 -22.19 12.40
CA GLU A 278 12.68 -21.74 13.79
C GLU A 278 13.84 -20.78 14.15
N HIS A 279 14.96 -20.85 13.44
CA HIS A 279 16.10 -19.93 13.60
C HIS A 279 15.82 -18.53 13.01
N GLU A 280 14.87 -18.42 12.07
CA GLU A 280 14.43 -17.15 11.48
C GLU A 280 13.41 -16.42 12.39
N LEU A 281 12.89 -17.09 13.43
CA LEU A 281 11.96 -16.52 14.42
C LEU A 281 12.67 -15.74 15.54
N GLN A 282 14.00 -15.81 15.66
CA GLN A 282 14.73 -15.06 16.67
C GLN A 282 14.89 -13.58 16.27
N ALA A 283 14.25 -12.69 17.05
CA ALA A 283 14.35 -11.24 16.90
C ALA A 283 15.81 -10.77 17.06
N THR A 284 16.44 -10.40 15.95
CA THR A 284 17.87 -10.06 15.86
C THR A 284 18.20 -8.61 16.24
N LEU A 285 17.25 -7.87 16.84
CA LEU A 285 17.44 -6.46 17.16
C LEU A 285 17.62 -6.25 18.66
N GLU A 286 18.85 -6.44 19.13
CA GLU A 286 19.31 -5.70 20.31
C GLU A 286 19.41 -4.23 19.93
N ILE A 287 18.52 -3.40 20.49
CA ILE A 287 18.60 -1.95 20.40
C ILE A 287 19.86 -1.54 21.18
N ARG A 288 20.96 -1.24 20.48
CA ARG A 288 22.13 -0.62 21.11
C ARG A 288 21.77 0.81 21.53
N GLU A 289 21.63 1.03 22.83
CA GLU A 289 21.35 2.33 23.45
C GLU A 289 22.53 3.32 23.34
N ASP A 290 23.69 2.85 22.87
CA ASP A 290 24.96 3.59 22.87
C ASP A 290 25.02 4.77 21.89
N PHE A 291 24.04 4.95 21.00
CA PHE A 291 24.07 6.01 19.97
C PHE A 291 23.40 7.33 20.36
N VAL A 292 22.92 7.51 21.61
CA VAL A 292 22.19 8.73 22.02
C VAL A 292 23.05 9.76 22.78
N GLN A 293 24.30 9.45 23.14
CA GLN A 293 25.12 10.31 24.02
C GLN A 293 25.92 11.45 23.33
N GLY A 294 25.40 12.06 22.27
CA GLY A 294 26.14 13.12 21.57
C GLY A 294 25.34 14.16 20.78
N GLN A 295 24.05 14.36 21.06
CA GLN A 295 23.29 15.43 20.41
C GLN A 295 23.64 16.80 21.03
N HIS A 296 24.62 17.49 20.45
CA HIS A 296 24.64 18.94 20.55
C HIS A 296 23.51 19.50 19.69
N ASP A 297 22.80 20.50 20.22
CA ASP A 297 21.84 21.26 19.43
C ASP A 297 22.53 21.82 18.18
N PRO A 298 21.92 21.70 16.99
CA PRO A 298 22.53 22.13 15.74
C PRO A 298 22.87 23.62 15.80
N THR A 299 24.06 23.95 15.31
CA THR A 299 24.58 25.31 15.34
C THR A 299 23.82 26.22 14.37
N THR A 300 23.86 27.53 14.59
CA THR A 300 23.22 28.53 13.73
C THR A 300 23.69 28.45 12.27
N GLU A 301 24.96 28.08 12.06
CA GLU A 301 25.58 27.92 10.75
C GLU A 301 25.05 26.69 10.00
N GLU A 302 24.85 25.58 10.71
CA GLU A 302 24.23 24.36 10.17
C GLU A 302 22.78 24.61 9.78
N LEU A 303 22.00 25.29 10.63
CA LEU A 303 20.62 25.67 10.32
C LEU A 303 20.54 26.59 9.09
N HIS A 304 21.46 27.55 8.96
CA HIS A 304 21.53 28.42 7.79
C HIS A 304 21.88 27.64 6.51
N CYS A 305 22.86 26.73 6.59
CA CYS A 305 23.26 25.84 5.51
C CYS A 305 22.07 24.96 5.06
N TRP A 306 21.38 24.29 6.00
CA TRP A 306 20.21 23.46 5.72
C TRP A 306 19.05 24.26 5.13
N SER A 307 18.87 25.52 5.54
CA SER A 307 17.88 26.42 4.94
C SER A 307 18.16 26.71 3.47
N GLN A 308 19.43 26.86 3.07
CA GLN A 308 19.79 27.10 1.67
C GLN A 308 19.52 25.86 0.79
N TYR A 309 19.72 24.67 1.35
CA TYR A 309 19.50 23.39 0.66
C TYR A 309 18.07 22.85 0.78
N GLY A 310 17.18 23.53 1.50
CA GLY A 310 15.80 23.08 1.71
C GLY A 310 15.69 21.83 2.60
N LEU A 311 16.69 21.59 3.45
CA LEU A 311 16.83 20.43 4.34
C LEU A 311 16.42 20.72 5.79
N LEU A 312 15.72 21.83 6.05
CA LEU A 312 15.27 22.16 7.41
C LEU A 312 14.32 21.08 7.95
N PRO A 313 14.43 20.73 9.25
CA PRO A 313 13.51 19.81 9.90
C PRO A 313 12.05 20.23 9.72
N PRO A 314 11.11 19.27 9.65
CA PRO A 314 9.68 19.57 9.52
C PRO A 314 9.21 20.54 10.61
N GLY A 315 8.74 21.73 10.20
CA GLY A 315 8.25 22.77 11.11
C GLY A 315 9.07 24.07 11.13
N GLN A 316 10.32 24.06 10.65
CA GLN A 316 11.16 25.26 10.58
C GLN A 316 11.25 25.91 9.19
N GLY A 317 10.74 25.24 8.14
CA GLY A 317 10.61 25.80 6.79
C GLY A 317 9.49 26.86 6.68
N GLY A 318 9.67 28.02 7.30
CA GLY A 318 8.80 29.17 7.16
C GLY A 318 9.06 29.90 5.85
N ARG A 319 8.18 29.75 4.85
CA ARG A 319 8.12 30.69 3.72
C ARG A 319 8.00 32.11 4.27
N SER A 320 8.91 33.00 3.90
CA SER A 320 8.85 34.43 4.23
C SER A 320 7.45 34.96 3.94
N LYS A 321 6.81 35.56 4.95
CA LYS A 321 5.49 36.19 4.79
C LYS A 321 5.61 37.24 3.69
N THR A 322 4.86 37.09 2.60
CA THR A 322 4.69 38.16 1.62
C THR A 322 4.05 39.35 2.33
N SER A 323 4.81 40.43 2.50
CA SER A 323 4.30 41.70 3.00
C SER A 323 3.27 42.24 2.01
N GLY A 324 1.98 42.19 2.38
CA GLY A 324 0.92 42.81 1.59
C GLY A 324 1.14 44.33 1.56
N ARG A 325 1.15 44.92 0.35
CA ARG A 325 1.09 46.38 0.19
C ARG A 325 -0.20 46.90 0.83
N PRO A 326 -0.17 48.01 1.59
CA PRO A 326 -1.38 48.66 2.07
C PRO A 326 -2.19 49.17 0.88
N VAL A 327 -3.48 48.81 0.84
CA VAL A 327 -4.45 49.32 -0.12
C VAL A 327 -4.76 50.76 0.29
N GLY A 328 -4.34 51.72 -0.52
CA GLY A 328 -4.69 53.12 -0.37
C GLY A 328 -6.19 53.33 -0.59
N LEU A 329 -6.82 54.00 0.37
CA LEU A 329 -8.13 54.62 0.23
C LEU A 329 -8.06 55.68 -0.87
N TRP A 330 -8.84 55.49 -1.93
CA TRP A 330 -9.19 56.57 -2.85
C TRP A 330 -10.45 57.22 -2.31
N THR A 331 -10.33 58.49 -1.91
CA THR A 331 -11.44 59.44 -1.73
C THR A 331 -11.88 60.00 -3.07
#